data_AF-A0A1Y6LTQ5-F1
#
_entry.id   AF-A0A1Y6LTQ5-F1
#
_cell.length_a   1.000
_cell.length_b   1.000
_cell.length_c   1.000
_cell.angle_alpha   90.00
_cell.angle_beta   90.00
_cell.angle_gamma   90.00
#
_symmetry.space_group_name_H-M   'P 1'
#
loop_
_entity.id
_entity.type
_entity.pdbx_description
1 polymer ?
#
loop_
_entity_poly.entity_id
_entity_poly.type
_entity_poly.pdbx_seq_one_letter_code
_entity_poly.pdbx_strand_id
1 'polypeptide(L)'
;MLAIVPSSSSSQLKLLHPNILPCSIKHSGPMRISKRYWNPRQQVLSKHLSKSNDETTDGTVPTDPATSTTKVPTVYLRGRKLLAKRLPLPAGYTGHLLQKTNTILPVKPKMRVPRHRQDVEDDEEDEEEEEELPAEVKVVEEKGRFEEILVWGHESVPSEDGEDVFVRGLGEWVGWANRIHAFDMPT
;
A
#
# COMPACT_ATOMS: atom_id res chain seq x y z
N MET A 1 -18.73 10.71 3.47
CA MET A 1 -18.13 9.36 3.64
C MET A 1 -17.66 8.80 2.30
N LEU A 2 -16.82 7.75 2.30
CA LEU A 2 -16.44 7.02 1.07
C LEU A 2 -16.98 5.59 1.11
N ALA A 3 -17.49 5.10 -0.02
CA ALA A 3 -17.96 3.72 -0.15
C ALA A 3 -17.21 3.00 -1.28
N ILE A 4 -16.66 1.83 -0.99
CA ILE A 4 -16.07 0.94 -1.98
C ILE A 4 -17.20 0.16 -2.65
N VAL A 5 -17.33 0.34 -3.96
CA VAL A 5 -18.26 -0.45 -4.76
C VAL A 5 -17.43 -1.42 -5.60
N PRO A 6 -17.65 -2.74 -5.47
CA PRO A 6 -16.96 -3.71 -6.33
C PRO A 6 -17.26 -3.38 -7.79
N SER A 7 -16.24 -3.44 -8.65
CA SER A 7 -16.40 -3.05 -10.05
C SER A 7 -17.50 -3.87 -10.72
N SER A 8 -18.51 -3.22 -11.30
CA SER A 8 -19.61 -3.88 -12.02
C SER A 8 -19.16 -4.56 -13.32
N SER A 9 -17.93 -4.32 -13.77
CA SER A 9 -17.33 -5.03 -14.90
C SER A 9 -16.84 -6.40 -14.45
N SER A 10 -17.31 -7.47 -15.10
CA SER A 10 -16.88 -8.88 -14.97
C SER A 10 -15.40 -9.13 -15.35
N SER A 11 -14.55 -8.10 -15.32
CA SER A 11 -13.15 -8.16 -15.70
C SER A 11 -12.33 -8.49 -14.45
N GLN A 12 -11.54 -9.57 -14.51
CA GLN A 12 -10.60 -9.89 -13.45
C GLN A 12 -9.72 -8.67 -13.12
N LEU A 13 -9.71 -8.26 -11.85
CA LEU A 13 -8.92 -7.12 -11.39
C LEU A 13 -7.45 -7.30 -11.77
N LYS A 14 -6.86 -6.24 -12.31
CA LYS A 14 -5.46 -6.24 -12.74
C LYS A 14 -4.54 -6.40 -11.53
N LEU A 15 -3.63 -7.37 -11.59
CA LEU A 15 -2.52 -7.47 -10.64
C LEU A 15 -1.49 -6.38 -10.94
N LEU A 16 -1.12 -5.62 -9.91
CA LEU A 16 -0.22 -4.47 -9.98
C LEU A 16 1.07 -4.76 -9.19
N HIS A 17 2.13 -4.03 -9.54
CA HIS A 17 3.39 -4.00 -8.81
C HIS A 17 3.73 -2.54 -8.47
N PRO A 18 3.21 -1.99 -7.37
CA PRO A 18 3.52 -0.63 -6.95
C PRO A 18 5.01 -0.45 -6.68
N ASN A 19 5.55 0.71 -7.05
CA ASN A 19 6.96 1.06 -6.87
C ASN A 19 7.08 2.31 -5.99
N ILE A 20 7.79 2.20 -4.87
CA ILE A 20 8.15 3.32 -4.00
C ILE A 20 9.55 3.78 -4.40
N LEU A 21 9.65 5.00 -4.91
CA LEU A 21 10.89 5.58 -5.39
C LEU A 21 11.56 6.43 -4.30
N PRO A 22 12.91 6.49 -4.24
CA PRO A 22 13.63 7.31 -3.27
C PRO A 22 13.68 8.80 -3.68
N CYS A 23 12.74 9.25 -4.51
CA CYS A 23 12.68 10.62 -5.02
C CYS A 23 11.24 11.05 -5.31
N SER A 24 11.00 12.37 -5.26
CA SER A 24 9.69 12.96 -5.55
C SER A 24 9.49 13.19 -7.05
N ILE A 25 8.33 12.75 -7.55
CA ILE A 25 7.87 13.03 -8.92
C ILE A 25 6.71 14.02 -8.83
N LYS A 26 6.87 15.20 -9.41
CA LYS A 26 5.86 16.28 -9.38
C LYS A 26 4.67 16.07 -10.31
N HIS A 27 4.70 15.03 -11.14
CA HIS A 27 3.61 14.70 -12.05
C HIS A 27 2.69 13.67 -11.41
N SER A 28 1.39 13.96 -11.37
CA SER A 28 0.33 13.04 -10.98
C SER A 28 -0.61 12.81 -12.15
N GLY A 29 -0.70 11.57 -12.63
CA GLY A 29 -1.58 11.21 -13.73
C GLY A 29 -1.12 9.94 -14.48
N PRO A 30 -1.95 9.44 -15.41
CA PRO A 30 -1.56 8.32 -16.27
C PRO A 30 -0.36 8.70 -17.14
N MET A 31 0.67 7.88 -17.11
CA MET A 31 1.86 8.05 -17.95
C MET A 31 2.14 6.76 -18.71
N ARG A 32 2.28 6.87 -20.04
CA ARG A 32 2.73 5.75 -20.86
C ARG A 32 4.24 5.59 -20.70
N ILE A 33 4.64 4.72 -19.80
CA ILE A 33 6.06 4.45 -19.55
C ILE A 33 6.53 3.36 -20.52
N SER A 34 7.45 3.71 -21.42
CA SER A 34 8.08 2.73 -22.31
C SER A 34 9.18 1.95 -21.57
N LYS A 35 9.49 0.74 -22.06
CA LYS A 35 10.59 -0.10 -21.53
C LYS A 35 11.98 0.57 -21.61
N ARG A 36 12.12 1.64 -22.40
CA ARG A 36 13.34 2.47 -22.43
C ARG A 36 13.55 3.21 -21.11
N TYR A 37 12.47 3.74 -20.52
CA TYR A 37 12.56 4.61 -19.35
C TYR A 37 12.37 3.86 -18.03
N TRP A 38 11.64 2.76 -18.04
CA TRP A 38 11.45 1.91 -16.88
C TRP A 38 11.40 0.45 -17.30
N ASN A 39 12.45 -0.29 -16.96
CA ASN A 39 12.53 -1.73 -17.20
C ASN A 39 13.41 -2.38 -16.13
N PRO A 40 12.83 -2.68 -14.95
CA PRO A 40 13.51 -3.43 -13.91
C PRO A 40 14.12 -4.74 -14.44
N ARG A 41 15.43 -4.91 -14.27
CA ARG A 41 16.17 -6.14 -14.62
C ARG A 41 16.68 -6.82 -13.36
N GLN A 42 16.80 -8.14 -13.37
CA GLN A 42 17.44 -8.85 -12.26
C GLN A 42 18.96 -8.68 -12.37
N GLN A 43 19.58 -8.10 -11.35
CA GLN A 43 21.04 -8.07 -11.18
C GLN A 43 21.42 -9.04 -10.06
N VAL A 44 22.43 -9.86 -10.28
CA VAL A 44 22.99 -10.71 -9.22
C VAL A 44 23.96 -9.85 -8.41
N LEU A 45 23.72 -9.74 -7.10
CA LEU A 45 24.66 -9.13 -6.16
C LEU A 45 25.35 -10.24 -5.37
N SER A 46 26.67 -10.27 -5.44
CA SER A 46 27.51 -11.08 -4.55
C SER A 46 27.78 -10.27 -3.27
N LYS A 47 27.34 -10.77 -2.12
CA LYS A 47 27.62 -10.18 -0.81
C LYS A 47 29.09 -10.45 -0.44
N HIS A 48 30.02 -9.73 -1.08
CA HIS A 48 31.44 -9.83 -0.74
C HIS A 48 32.17 -8.51 -0.96
N LEU A 49 31.97 -7.54 -0.07
CA LEU A 49 32.90 -6.45 0.17
C LEU A 49 32.59 -5.82 1.54
N SER A 50 33.07 -6.45 2.59
CA SER A 50 33.34 -5.77 3.86
C SER A 50 34.65 -6.30 4.46
N LYS A 51 35.68 -5.46 4.30
CA LYS A 51 36.82 -5.20 5.19
C LYS A 51 37.87 -6.29 5.43
N SER A 52 39.07 -5.89 5.03
CA SER A 52 40.37 -5.86 5.73
C SER A 52 41.42 -6.79 5.15
N ASN A 53 42.43 -6.18 4.52
CA ASN A 53 43.72 -6.81 4.32
C ASN A 53 44.31 -7.06 5.71
N ASP A 54 44.35 -8.31 6.14
CA ASP A 54 45.34 -8.79 7.08
C ASP A 54 45.90 -10.08 6.48
N GLU A 55 47.13 -9.98 5.99
CA GLU A 55 47.91 -11.12 5.52
C GLU A 55 48.35 -11.93 6.73
N THR A 56 47.88 -13.16 6.89
CA THR A 56 48.73 -14.26 7.39
C THR A 56 48.19 -15.61 6.88
N THR A 57 49.09 -16.35 6.24
CA THR A 57 48.95 -17.67 5.64
C THR A 57 48.77 -18.79 6.67
N ASP A 58 47.89 -19.77 6.42
CA ASP A 58 48.25 -21.15 6.01
C ASP A 58 46.97 -22.02 5.88
N GLY A 59 47.01 -23.03 5.00
CA GLY A 59 45.83 -23.61 4.36
C GLY A 59 45.10 -24.74 5.09
N THR A 60 43.83 -24.93 4.70
CA THR A 60 43.10 -26.21 4.57
C THR A 60 41.78 -25.95 3.79
N VAL A 61 41.46 -26.81 2.82
CA VAL A 61 40.26 -26.83 1.93
C VAL A 61 39.46 -28.11 2.26
N PRO A 62 38.15 -28.29 1.97
CA PRO A 62 37.07 -27.38 1.53
C PRO A 62 35.85 -27.38 2.47
N THR A 63 35.22 -26.23 2.71
CA THR A 63 33.83 -26.20 3.19
C THR A 63 33.09 -25.18 2.34
N ASP A 64 32.13 -25.66 1.54
CA ASP A 64 31.37 -24.88 0.58
C ASP A 64 30.88 -23.53 1.14
N PRO A 65 31.42 -22.38 0.68
CA PRO A 65 30.74 -21.12 0.91
C PRO A 65 29.57 -21.10 -0.07
N ALA A 66 28.39 -21.50 0.40
CA ALA A 66 27.14 -21.24 -0.30
C ALA A 66 27.04 -19.72 -0.53
N THR A 67 27.60 -19.26 -1.66
CA THR A 67 27.63 -17.86 -2.05
C THR A 67 26.18 -17.51 -2.37
N SER A 68 25.48 -16.95 -1.38
CA SER A 68 24.08 -16.55 -1.52
C SER A 68 24.00 -15.42 -2.54
N THR A 69 23.84 -15.79 -3.81
CA THR A 69 23.70 -14.86 -4.93
C THR A 69 22.28 -14.31 -4.92
N THR A 70 22.08 -13.16 -4.28
CA THR A 70 20.76 -12.53 -4.23
C THR A 70 20.46 -11.82 -5.54
N LYS A 71 19.40 -12.23 -6.23
CA LYS A 71 18.88 -11.54 -7.42
C LYS A 71 18.06 -10.33 -6.99
N VAL A 72 18.53 -9.14 -7.34
CA VAL A 72 17.93 -7.87 -6.94
C VAL A 72 17.45 -7.11 -8.18
N PRO A 73 16.17 -6.67 -8.23
CA PRO A 73 15.71 -5.82 -9.33
C PRO A 73 16.49 -4.51 -9.37
N THR A 74 16.94 -4.13 -10.55
CA THR A 74 17.77 -2.94 -10.81
C THR A 74 17.18 -2.15 -11.96
N VAL A 75 17.18 -0.82 -11.85
CA VAL A 75 16.76 0.09 -12.92
C VAL A 75 17.57 1.38 -12.86
N TYR A 76 17.62 2.12 -13.96
CA TYR A 76 18.19 3.47 -13.99
C TYR A 76 17.08 4.49 -14.19
N LEU A 77 16.98 5.44 -13.27
CA LEU A 77 16.02 6.54 -13.36
C LEU A 77 16.78 7.87 -13.36
N ARG A 78 16.64 8.64 -14.45
CA ARG A 78 17.35 9.93 -14.65
C ARG A 78 18.87 9.82 -14.43
N GLY A 79 19.47 8.74 -14.93
CA GLY A 79 20.91 8.48 -14.81
C GLY A 79 21.36 7.91 -13.47
N ARG A 80 20.48 7.75 -12.48
CA ARG A 80 20.81 7.16 -11.17
C ARG A 80 20.43 5.69 -11.14
N LYS A 81 21.33 4.86 -10.63
CA LYS A 81 21.07 3.44 -10.40
C LYS A 81 20.19 3.25 -9.17
N LEU A 82 19.13 2.49 -9.33
CA LEU A 82 18.23 2.10 -8.26
C LEU A 82 18.23 0.58 -8.11
N LEU A 83 18.26 0.12 -6.86
CA LEU A 83 18.12 -1.29 -6.49
C LEU A 83 16.84 -1.46 -5.68
N ALA A 84 16.03 -2.47 -5.98
CA ALA A 84 14.78 -2.71 -5.29
C ALA A 84 14.89 -3.82 -4.25
N LYS A 85 14.19 -3.65 -3.14
CA LYS A 85 13.74 -4.76 -2.28
C LYS A 85 12.27 -5.05 -2.59
N ARG A 86 11.96 -6.34 -2.79
CA ARG A 86 10.58 -6.82 -2.87
C ARG A 86 10.06 -6.99 -1.45
N LEU A 87 8.93 -6.37 -1.16
CA LEU A 87 8.33 -6.40 0.15
C LEU A 87 6.91 -6.97 0.02
N PRO A 88 6.72 -8.27 0.34
CA PRO A 88 5.40 -8.88 0.32
C PRO A 88 4.52 -8.25 1.41
N LEU A 89 3.22 -8.17 1.16
CA LEU A 89 2.26 -7.78 2.18
C LEU A 89 2.19 -8.88 3.27
N PRO A 90 1.93 -8.53 4.54
CA PRO A 90 1.73 -9.49 5.60
C PRO A 90 0.59 -10.48 5.29
N ALA A 91 0.69 -11.70 5.81
CA ALA A 91 -0.33 -12.72 5.59
C ALA A 91 -1.72 -12.24 6.02
N GLY A 92 -2.73 -12.49 5.18
CA GLY A 92 -4.12 -12.05 5.39
C GLY A 92 -4.41 -10.64 4.89
N TYR A 93 -3.41 -9.88 4.43
CA TYR A 93 -3.61 -8.56 3.84
C TYR A 93 -3.58 -8.64 2.31
N THR A 94 -4.43 -7.84 1.67
CA THR A 94 -4.43 -7.64 0.21
C THR A 94 -4.38 -6.14 -0.08
N GLY A 95 -3.54 -5.75 -1.04
CA GLY A 95 -3.43 -4.37 -1.49
C GLY A 95 -4.45 -4.07 -2.56
N HIS A 96 -5.12 -2.92 -2.47
CA HIS A 96 -6.10 -2.46 -3.45
C HIS A 96 -5.75 -1.05 -3.94
N LEU A 97 -5.87 -0.81 -5.25
CA LEU A 97 -5.74 0.53 -5.84
C LEU A 97 -7.14 1.11 -6.02
N LEU A 98 -7.47 2.10 -5.19
CA LEU A 98 -8.78 2.77 -5.21
C LEU A 98 -8.68 4.11 -5.93
N GLN A 99 -9.63 4.38 -6.83
CA GLN A 99 -9.79 5.67 -7.49
C GLN A 99 -11.07 6.33 -7.01
N LYS A 100 -10.96 7.52 -6.42
CA LYS A 100 -12.12 8.33 -6.05
C LYS A 100 -12.88 8.77 -7.30
N THR A 101 -14.18 8.52 -7.30
CA THR A 101 -15.10 8.99 -8.33
C THR A 101 -15.90 10.19 -7.81
N ASN A 102 -16.49 10.95 -8.72
CA ASN A 102 -17.42 12.04 -8.37
C ASN A 102 -18.87 11.55 -8.18
N THR A 103 -19.10 10.24 -8.25
CA THR A 103 -20.41 9.64 -8.06
C THR A 103 -20.77 9.64 -6.58
N ILE A 104 -21.92 10.21 -6.24
CA ILE A 104 -22.48 10.22 -4.89
C ILE A 104 -23.57 9.13 -4.85
N LEU A 105 -23.55 8.26 -3.83
CA LEU A 105 -24.63 7.30 -3.63
C LEU A 105 -25.90 8.04 -3.19
N PRO A 106 -27.07 7.74 -3.79
CA PRO A 106 -28.32 8.34 -3.35
C PRO A 106 -28.64 7.84 -1.93
N VAL A 107 -28.57 8.74 -0.95
CA VAL A 107 -29.11 8.47 0.38
C VAL A 107 -30.63 8.57 0.26
N LYS A 108 -31.34 7.49 0.57
CA LYS A 108 -32.81 7.54 0.63
C LYS A 108 -33.20 8.55 1.72
N PRO A 109 -33.94 9.63 1.42
CA PRO A 109 -34.46 10.50 2.46
C PRO A 109 -35.35 9.65 3.38
N LYS A 110 -35.17 9.78 4.69
CA LYS A 110 -36.06 9.15 5.67
C LYS A 110 -37.47 9.69 5.38
N MET A 111 -38.40 8.83 4.97
CA MET A 111 -39.80 9.21 4.85
C MET A 111 -40.27 9.71 6.21
N ARG A 112 -40.67 10.99 6.29
CA ARG A 112 -41.36 11.53 7.46
C ARG A 112 -42.68 10.75 7.58
N VAL A 113 -42.80 9.95 8.64
CA VAL A 113 -44.06 9.26 8.95
C VAL A 113 -45.06 10.35 9.37
N PRO A 114 -46.24 10.48 8.73
CA PRO A 114 -47.24 11.45 9.17
C PRO A 114 -47.72 11.04 10.57
N ARG A 115 -47.43 11.87 11.59
CA ARG A 115 -48.03 11.70 12.91
C ARG A 115 -49.52 12.03 12.79
N HIS A 116 -50.35 11.05 13.14
CA HIS A 116 -51.80 11.15 13.15
C HIS A 116 -52.24 12.29 14.08
N ARG A 117 -53.07 13.18 13.54
CA ARG A 117 -53.64 14.34 14.23
C ARG A 117 -54.55 13.87 15.36
N GLN A 118 -54.19 14.19 16.61
CA GLN A 118 -55.15 14.23 17.70
C GLN A 118 -54.91 15.50 18.50
N ASP A 119 -55.92 16.36 18.48
CA ASP A 119 -55.93 17.70 19.02
C ASP A 119 -55.66 17.68 20.54
N VAL A 120 -54.58 18.32 20.99
CA VAL A 120 -54.46 18.93 22.32
C VAL A 120 -53.59 20.17 22.18
N GLU A 121 -54.14 21.32 22.58
CA GLU A 121 -53.44 22.58 22.76
C GLU A 121 -52.41 22.40 23.88
N ASP A 122 -51.11 22.48 23.58
CA ASP A 122 -50.11 22.89 24.56
C ASP A 122 -48.86 23.45 23.86
N ASP A 123 -48.32 24.46 24.52
CA ASP A 123 -47.29 25.42 24.13
C ASP A 123 -45.91 24.77 24.21
N GLU A 124 -45.27 24.41 23.08
CA GLU A 124 -43.86 23.98 23.09
C GLU A 124 -43.11 24.55 21.88
N GLU A 125 -41.97 25.16 22.21
CA GLU A 125 -41.07 25.95 21.39
C GLU A 125 -40.73 25.26 20.06
N ASP A 126 -40.88 26.00 18.95
CA ASP A 126 -40.35 25.62 17.64
C ASP A 126 -38.80 25.60 17.72
N GLU A 127 -38.24 24.55 18.29
CA GLU A 127 -36.84 24.17 18.05
C GLU A 127 -36.77 23.82 16.56
N GLU A 128 -36.19 24.71 15.77
CA GLU A 128 -35.74 24.42 14.40
C GLU A 128 -34.79 23.21 14.48
N GLU A 129 -35.34 21.99 14.36
CA GLU A 129 -34.56 20.77 14.15
C GLU A 129 -33.69 21.03 12.91
N GLU A 130 -32.42 21.37 13.16
CA GLU A 130 -31.40 21.55 12.15
C GLU A 130 -31.38 20.27 11.31
N GLU A 131 -32.01 20.29 10.12
CA GLU A 131 -32.13 19.12 9.26
C GLU A 131 -30.70 18.63 8.96
N GLU A 132 -30.26 17.61 9.69
CA GLU A 132 -28.92 17.03 9.58
C GLU A 132 -28.81 16.41 8.18
N LEU A 133 -28.33 17.22 7.23
CA LEU A 133 -28.25 16.83 5.83
C LEU A 133 -27.46 15.52 5.76
N PRO A 134 -28.00 14.49 5.09
CA PRO A 134 -27.35 13.20 5.06
C PRO A 134 -25.95 13.33 4.47
N ALA A 135 -24.95 12.86 5.20
CA ALA A 135 -23.55 12.94 4.79
C ALA A 135 -23.35 12.32 3.40
N GLU A 136 -22.94 13.14 2.43
CA GLU A 136 -22.68 12.68 1.05
C GLU A 136 -21.68 11.50 1.05
N VAL A 137 -22.11 10.37 0.49
CA VAL A 137 -21.27 9.18 0.34
C VAL A 137 -20.72 9.13 -1.07
N LYS A 138 -19.42 9.43 -1.25
CA LYS A 138 -18.76 9.37 -2.56
C LYS A 138 -18.22 7.96 -2.83
N VAL A 139 -18.41 7.47 -4.05
CA VAL A 139 -17.98 6.13 -4.45
C VAL A 139 -16.48 6.12 -4.78
N VAL A 140 -15.77 5.10 -4.30
CA VAL A 140 -14.42 4.75 -4.73
C VAL A 140 -14.48 3.46 -5.54
N GLU A 141 -13.86 3.48 -6.71
CA GLU A 141 -13.77 2.35 -7.63
C GLU A 141 -12.45 1.60 -7.43
N GLU A 142 -12.52 0.28 -7.39
CA GLU A 142 -11.33 -0.56 -7.34
C GLU A 142 -10.76 -0.77 -8.75
N LYS A 143 -9.51 -0.34 -8.97
CA LYS A 143 -8.82 -0.41 -10.27
C LYS A 143 -7.86 -1.59 -10.40
N GLY A 144 -7.47 -2.21 -9.29
CA GLY A 144 -6.55 -3.33 -9.29
C GLY A 144 -6.11 -3.72 -7.90
N ARG A 145 -5.39 -4.83 -7.83
CA ARG A 145 -4.89 -5.43 -6.58
C ARG A 145 -3.39 -5.67 -6.64
N PHE A 146 -2.74 -5.79 -5.50
CA PHE A 146 -1.33 -6.16 -5.41
C PHE A 146 -1.06 -6.94 -4.12
N GLU A 147 -0.02 -7.77 -4.17
CA GLU A 147 0.40 -8.65 -3.07
C GLU A 147 1.80 -8.30 -2.54
N GLU A 148 2.53 -7.47 -3.29
CA GLU A 148 3.87 -7.00 -2.95
C GLU A 148 4.05 -5.56 -3.43
N ILE A 149 4.98 -4.85 -2.79
CA ILE A 149 5.48 -3.55 -3.25
C ILE A 149 6.99 -3.64 -3.47
N LEU A 150 7.50 -2.82 -4.39
CA LEU A 150 8.94 -2.68 -4.61
C LEU A 150 9.42 -1.36 -4.01
N VAL A 151 10.29 -1.45 -3.01
CA VAL A 151 10.95 -0.28 -2.41
C VAL A 151 12.30 -0.11 -3.08
N TRP A 152 12.56 1.06 -3.67
CA TRP A 152 13.79 1.34 -4.41
C TRP A 152 14.75 2.21 -3.59
N GLY A 153 16.01 1.77 -3.47
CA GLY A 153 17.11 2.51 -2.87
C GLY A 153 18.09 3.05 -3.92
N HIS A 154 18.81 4.13 -3.57
CA HIS A 154 19.87 4.69 -4.40
C HIS A 154 21.16 3.89 -4.22
N GLU A 155 21.64 3.25 -5.29
CA GLU A 155 22.90 2.46 -5.34
C GLU A 155 23.05 1.30 -4.35
N SER A 156 22.22 1.24 -3.30
CA SER A 156 22.11 0.18 -2.32
C SER A 156 20.69 -0.40 -2.30
N VAL A 157 20.58 -1.66 -1.88
CA VAL A 157 19.29 -2.29 -1.58
C VAL A 157 18.80 -1.72 -0.25
N PRO A 158 17.51 -1.33 -0.12
CA PRO A 158 16.94 -0.97 1.17
C PRO A 158 17.24 -2.04 2.23
N SER A 159 17.83 -1.62 3.35
CA SER A 159 18.31 -2.52 4.39
C SER A 159 17.16 -3.28 5.05
N GLU A 160 17.45 -4.52 5.42
CA GLU A 160 16.53 -5.38 6.17
C GLU A 160 16.63 -5.12 7.68
N ASP A 161 17.70 -4.49 8.12
CA ASP A 161 18.07 -4.32 9.53
C ASP A 161 17.28 -3.20 10.23
N GLY A 162 16.07 -2.90 9.76
CA GLY A 162 15.12 -1.99 10.41
C GLY A 162 15.35 -0.48 10.16
N GLU A 163 16.35 -0.09 9.36
CA GLU A 163 16.59 1.32 9.04
C GLU A 163 15.61 1.87 8.00
N ASP A 164 15.16 1.05 7.05
CA ASP A 164 14.22 1.48 6.02
C ASP A 164 12.79 1.56 6.58
N VAL A 165 12.20 2.76 6.47
CA VAL A 165 10.88 3.08 7.03
C VAL A 165 9.77 2.24 6.41
N PHE A 166 9.86 1.89 5.12
CA PHE A 166 8.84 1.11 4.43
C PHE A 166 8.95 -0.37 4.78
N VAL A 167 10.17 -0.90 4.85
CA VAL A 167 10.43 -2.27 5.31
C VAL A 167 9.89 -2.47 6.73
N ARG A 168 10.22 -1.56 7.64
CA ARG A 168 9.72 -1.59 9.02
C ARG A 168 8.21 -1.41 9.11
N GLY A 169 7.67 -0.46 8.34
CA GLY A 169 6.24 -0.18 8.32
C GLY A 169 5.41 -1.39 7.89
N LEU A 170 5.81 -2.07 6.82
CA LEU A 170 5.04 -3.22 6.33
C LEU A 170 5.39 -4.53 7.07
N GLY A 171 6.66 -4.71 7.44
CA GLY A 171 7.15 -5.94 8.09
C GLY A 171 6.81 -6.05 9.58
N GLU A 172 6.88 -4.94 10.31
CA GLU A 172 6.70 -4.94 11.77
C GLU A 172 5.39 -4.27 12.17
N TRP A 173 5.19 -3.02 11.72
CA TRP A 173 4.09 -2.19 12.23
C TRP A 173 2.71 -2.76 11.90
N VAL A 174 2.46 -3.22 10.67
CA VAL A 174 1.15 -3.78 10.30
C VAL A 174 0.79 -4.99 11.16
N GLY A 175 1.76 -5.89 11.39
CA GLY A 175 1.58 -7.05 12.25
C GLY A 175 1.30 -6.65 13.69
N TRP A 176 2.04 -5.67 14.21
CA TRP A 176 1.90 -5.14 15.56
C TRP A 176 0.55 -4.45 15.78
N ALA A 177 0.15 -3.56 14.87
CA ALA A 177 -1.13 -2.86 14.90
C ALA A 177 -2.31 -3.86 14.91
N ASN A 178 -2.21 -4.95 14.13
CA ASN A 178 -3.21 -6.01 14.15
C ASN A 178 -3.38 -6.66 15.53
N ARG A 179 -2.29 -6.80 16.31
CA ARG A 179 -2.35 -7.45 17.64
C ARG A 179 -2.88 -6.49 18.70
N ILE A 180 -2.50 -5.21 18.66
CA ILE A 180 -3.03 -4.20 19.58
C ILE A 180 -4.54 -4.06 19.44
N HIS A 181 -5.03 -4.15 18.21
CA HIS A 181 -6.44 -3.93 17.88
C HIS A 181 -7.21 -5.24 17.63
N ALA A 182 -6.60 -6.40 17.89
CA ALA A 182 -7.33 -7.65 17.87
C ALA A 182 -8.33 -7.61 19.03
N PHE A 183 -9.63 -7.63 18.72
CA PHE A 183 -10.64 -7.86 19.74
C PHE A 183 -10.40 -9.25 20.31
N ASP A 184 -10.23 -9.36 21.63
CA ASP A 184 -10.24 -10.63 22.33
C ASP A 184 -11.56 -11.31 21.98
N MET A 185 -11.51 -12.30 21.08
CA MET A 185 -12.60 -13.22 20.90
C MET A 185 -12.62 -14.08 22.16
N PRO A 186 -13.67 -14.01 23.01
CA PRO A 186 -13.77 -14.90 24.15
C PRO A 186 -13.76 -16.33 23.62
N THR A 187 -12.81 -17.10 24.15
CA THR A 187 -12.55 -18.49 23.78
C THR A 187 -13.63 -19.42 24.32
#